data_AF-A0A7X8WZU3-F1
#
_entry.id   AF-A0A7X8WZU3-F1
#
_cell.length_a   1.000
_cell.length_b   1.000
_cell.length_c   1.000
_cell.angle_alpha   90.00
_cell.angle_beta   90.00
_cell.angle_gamma   90.00
#
_symmetry.space_group_name_H-M   'P 1'
#
loop_
_entity.id
_entity.type
_entity.pdbx_description
1 polymer ?
#
loop_
_entity_poly.entity_id
_entity_poly.type
_entity_poly.pdbx_seq_one_letter_code
_entity_poly.pdbx_strand_id
1 'polypeptide(L)'
;MILEYTKASLKGEKCNLKITDDEAFFQQAKESGLLALIFEAMDEGIVSKRLYEHMHRLYLTFILKDNTQEALKNKINTLFNEQKIPHLFLKGAHLKEMYPKRYLRGMGDIDCLIRKEDNLKVQKLLKEHNFRLDSKSDVHDVYYFNNEMLEIHQKIYKETHRKDKSILINPWSYTVHIKDYEYRLESEYELLHLIYHLSKHILSSGIGYRSLLDIQIYLNSVSLNEEIMNKYLNDASLLDFFNVVISFNKRAFGINTKYNKKDISDEDYETILSYLNKSGIHGKGTKFNTMAPRVAKRSKFKVILKVMFPTYSDMKNKYKLVKYCPILLPFFYPVRWFTLIFLKTKRTKEQLKNLNLDKKEIKKMDKVIKTFKLGDYEI
;
A
#
# COMPACT_ATOMS: atom_id res chain seq x y z
N MET A 1 21.29 4.49 -9.10
CA MET A 1 22.02 3.81 -8.00
C MET A 1 21.12 2.84 -7.23
N ILE A 2 20.01 3.28 -6.63
CA ILE A 2 19.06 2.39 -5.91
C ILE A 2 18.62 1.17 -6.73
N LEU A 3 18.24 1.37 -7.99
CA LEU A 3 17.84 0.28 -8.89
C LEU A 3 18.99 -0.70 -9.16
N GLU A 4 20.22 -0.23 -9.31
CA GLU A 4 21.39 -1.09 -9.57
C GLU A 4 21.74 -1.97 -8.37
N TYR A 5 21.73 -1.40 -7.16
CA TYR A 5 21.87 -2.19 -5.93
C TYR A 5 20.73 -3.21 -5.76
N THR A 6 19.51 -2.83 -6.15
CA THR A 6 18.35 -3.75 -6.11
C THR A 6 18.53 -4.89 -7.11
N LYS A 7 18.95 -4.61 -8.35
CA LYS A 7 19.24 -5.63 -9.38
C LYS A 7 20.31 -6.61 -8.92
N ALA A 8 21.41 -6.11 -8.37
CA ALA A 8 22.49 -6.95 -7.84
C ALA A 8 21.98 -7.86 -6.71
N SER A 9 21.21 -7.30 -5.77
CA SER A 9 20.58 -8.05 -4.67
C SER A 9 19.69 -9.19 -5.16
N LEU A 10 18.84 -8.92 -6.16
CA LEU A 10 17.95 -9.91 -6.75
C LEU A 10 18.69 -11.05 -7.47
N LYS A 11 19.93 -10.82 -7.90
CA LYS A 11 20.82 -11.83 -8.49
C LYS A 11 21.70 -12.54 -7.46
N GLY A 12 21.66 -12.12 -6.19
CA GLY A 12 22.59 -12.61 -5.15
C GLY A 12 24.01 -12.08 -5.32
N GLU A 13 24.19 -10.95 -6.01
CA GLU A 13 25.48 -10.35 -6.33
C GLU A 13 25.74 -9.10 -5.47
N LYS A 14 27.03 -8.74 -5.32
CA LYS A 14 27.44 -7.45 -4.77
C LYS A 14 27.46 -6.38 -5.86
N CYS A 15 27.04 -5.17 -5.50
CA CYS A 15 27.06 -4.02 -6.40
C CYS A 15 28.43 -3.31 -6.33
N ASN A 16 29.07 -3.13 -7.48
CA ASN A 16 30.40 -2.51 -7.58
C ASN A 16 30.37 -0.96 -7.66
N LEU A 17 29.19 -0.36 -7.66
CA LEU A 17 29.03 1.09 -7.76
C LEU A 17 29.36 1.79 -6.44
N LYS A 18 30.36 2.68 -6.47
CA LYS A 18 30.71 3.52 -5.32
C LYS A 18 29.58 4.53 -5.01
N ILE A 19 29.35 4.72 -3.72
CA ILE A 19 28.42 5.73 -3.20
C ILE A 19 29.25 6.96 -2.85
N THR A 20 28.96 8.08 -3.51
CA THR A 20 29.68 9.35 -3.32
C THR A 20 29.01 10.29 -2.31
N ASP A 21 27.73 10.06 -2.03
CA ASP A 21 26.93 10.83 -1.07
C ASP A 21 26.11 9.83 -0.23
N ASP A 22 26.65 9.50 0.93
CA ASP A 22 26.07 8.52 1.85
C ASP A 22 24.68 8.95 2.35
N GLU A 23 24.49 10.24 2.63
CA GLU A 23 23.25 10.75 3.21
C GLU A 23 22.13 10.72 2.18
N ALA A 24 22.39 11.21 0.96
CA ALA A 24 21.43 11.17 -0.12
C ALA A 24 21.09 9.73 -0.53
N PHE A 25 22.09 8.84 -0.59
CA PHE A 25 21.86 7.44 -0.88
C PHE A 25 21.01 6.76 0.21
N PHE A 26 21.36 6.96 1.48
CA PHE A 26 20.63 6.41 2.61
C PHE A 26 19.16 6.85 2.60
N GLN A 27 18.91 8.15 2.38
CA GLN A 27 17.56 8.68 2.32
C GLN A 27 16.75 8.05 1.19
N GLN A 28 17.34 7.92 -0.01
CA GLN A 28 16.68 7.25 -1.13
C GLN A 28 16.45 5.76 -0.86
N ALA A 29 17.40 5.05 -0.26
CA ALA A 29 17.27 3.64 0.09
C ALA A 29 16.11 3.40 1.07
N LYS A 30 15.94 4.30 2.04
CA LYS A 30 14.82 4.29 2.98
C LYS A 30 13.48 4.59 2.28
N GLU A 31 13.43 5.62 1.44
CA GLU A 31 12.20 6.07 0.76
C GLU A 31 11.71 5.12 -0.34
N SER A 32 12.61 4.60 -1.18
CA SER A 32 12.85 3.16 -1.22
C SER A 32 11.69 2.17 -1.04
N GLY A 33 11.67 1.67 0.19
CA GLY A 33 11.10 0.37 0.56
C GLY A 33 11.97 -0.83 0.28
N LEU A 34 13.18 -0.63 -0.23
CA LEU A 34 14.09 -1.69 -0.60
C LEU A 34 15.36 -1.71 0.26
N LEU A 35 15.37 -1.04 1.42
CA LEU A 35 16.57 -0.89 2.26
C LEU A 35 17.25 -2.23 2.56
N ALA A 36 16.48 -3.23 3.00
CA ALA A 36 17.02 -4.55 3.33
C ALA A 36 17.57 -5.28 2.10
N LEU A 37 16.90 -5.18 0.95
CA LEU A 37 17.41 -5.70 -0.33
C LEU A 37 18.71 -5.01 -0.73
N ILE A 38 18.74 -3.68 -0.69
CA ILE A 38 19.92 -2.89 -1.05
C ILE A 38 21.12 -3.28 -0.20
N PHE A 39 20.91 -3.51 1.10
CA PHE A 39 21.98 -3.93 2.00
C PHE A 39 22.60 -5.29 1.61
N GLU A 40 21.80 -6.27 1.16
CA GLU A 40 22.35 -7.57 0.70
C GLU A 40 23.37 -7.39 -0.44
N ALA A 41 23.20 -6.38 -1.29
CA ALA A 41 24.11 -6.05 -2.38
C ALA A 41 25.29 -5.15 -1.97
N MET A 42 25.34 -4.65 -0.74
CA MET A 42 26.44 -3.79 -0.29
C MET A 42 27.71 -4.60 -0.03
N ASP A 43 28.84 -4.02 -0.44
CA ASP A 43 30.19 -4.51 -0.17
C ASP A 43 30.90 -3.51 0.76
N GLU A 44 31.35 -3.99 1.92
CA GLU A 44 32.03 -3.20 2.95
C GLU A 44 33.36 -2.59 2.45
N GLY A 45 34.01 -3.20 1.44
CA GLY A 45 35.22 -2.66 0.82
C GLY A 45 34.95 -1.53 -0.18
N ILE A 46 33.70 -1.33 -0.60
CA ILE A 46 33.30 -0.35 -1.63
C ILE A 46 32.58 0.85 -1.02
N VAL A 47 31.68 0.60 -0.07
CA VAL A 47 30.89 1.66 0.59
C VAL A 47 31.61 2.18 1.83
N SER A 48 31.23 3.37 2.30
CA SER A 48 31.82 3.89 3.52
C SER A 48 31.46 3.01 4.73
N LYS A 49 32.42 2.84 5.65
CA LYS A 49 32.19 2.09 6.91
C LYS A 49 31.00 2.64 7.70
N ARG A 50 30.87 3.97 7.77
CA ARG A 50 29.77 4.65 8.47
C ARG A 50 28.41 4.27 7.88
N LEU A 51 28.28 4.32 6.55
CA LEU A 51 27.03 3.97 5.88
C LEU A 51 26.72 2.48 6.04
N TYR A 52 27.72 1.62 5.86
CA TYR A 52 27.57 0.17 6.00
C TYR A 52 27.04 -0.21 7.38
N GLU A 53 27.69 0.27 8.45
CA GLU A 53 27.28 -0.02 9.83
C GLU A 53 25.87 0.51 10.13
N HIS A 54 25.51 1.69 9.60
CA HIS A 54 24.17 2.25 9.80
C HIS A 54 23.09 1.43 9.07
N MET A 55 23.34 1.06 7.83
CA MET A 55 22.46 0.20 7.03
C MET A 55 22.34 -1.20 7.65
N HIS A 56 23.44 -1.76 8.17
CA HIS A 56 23.47 -3.05 8.84
C HIS A 56 22.58 -3.07 10.09
N ARG A 57 22.69 -2.04 10.96
CA ARG A 57 21.80 -1.92 12.13
C ARG A 57 20.33 -1.92 11.73
N LEU A 58 19.97 -1.18 10.68
CA LEU A 58 18.59 -1.14 10.17
C LEU A 58 18.18 -2.49 9.58
N TYR A 59 19.05 -3.14 8.82
CA TYR A 59 18.80 -4.48 8.29
C TYR A 59 18.48 -5.48 9.42
N LEU A 60 19.21 -5.46 10.54
CA LEU A 60 18.88 -6.28 11.71
C LEU A 60 17.49 -5.95 12.29
N THR A 61 17.06 -4.69 12.28
CA THR A 61 15.69 -4.34 12.70
C THR A 61 14.62 -4.93 11.78
N PHE A 62 14.89 -5.13 10.48
CA PHE A 62 13.95 -5.79 9.58
C PHE A 62 13.79 -7.27 9.96
N ILE A 63 14.87 -7.96 10.33
CA ILE A 63 14.82 -9.34 10.81
C ILE A 63 13.98 -9.45 12.10
N LEU A 64 14.26 -8.58 13.08
CA LEU A 64 13.51 -8.56 14.34
C LEU A 64 12.02 -8.26 14.13
N LYS A 65 11.72 -7.29 13.25
CA LYS A 65 10.35 -6.90 12.90
C LYS A 65 9.62 -8.04 12.20
N ASP A 66 10.29 -8.73 11.28
CA ASP A 66 9.75 -9.89 10.55
C ASP A 66 9.30 -11.01 11.50
N ASN A 67 10.17 -11.37 12.45
CA ASN A 67 9.88 -12.39 13.45
C ASN A 67 8.73 -11.99 14.38
N THR A 68 8.70 -10.73 14.81
CA THR A 68 7.64 -10.20 15.67
C THR A 68 6.28 -10.21 14.97
N GLN A 69 6.24 -9.79 13.72
CA GLN A 69 5.01 -9.80 12.91
C GLN A 69 4.55 -11.22 12.59
N GLU A 70 5.47 -12.17 12.43
CA GLU A 70 5.12 -13.57 12.23
C GLU A 70 4.51 -14.20 13.46
N ALA A 71 5.11 -13.97 14.63
CA ALA A 71 4.54 -14.41 15.90
C ALA A 71 3.12 -13.84 16.10
N LEU A 72 2.91 -12.57 15.73
CA LEU A 72 1.59 -11.96 15.79
C LEU A 72 0.61 -12.58 14.76
N LYS A 73 1.03 -12.79 13.51
CA LYS A 73 0.23 -13.47 12.48
C LYS A 73 -0.24 -14.85 12.97
N ASN A 74 0.67 -15.64 13.53
CA ASN A 74 0.38 -16.97 14.06
C ASN A 74 -0.56 -16.92 15.28
N LYS A 75 -0.39 -15.93 16.16
CA LYS A 75 -1.32 -15.70 17.27
C LYS A 75 -2.73 -15.39 16.76
N ILE A 76 -2.86 -14.51 15.76
CA ILE A 76 -4.17 -14.16 15.18
C ILE A 76 -4.81 -15.38 14.53
N ASN A 77 -4.04 -16.12 13.72
CA ASN A 77 -4.51 -17.35 13.06
C ASN A 77 -5.05 -18.35 14.08
N THR A 78 -4.30 -18.59 15.16
CA THR A 78 -4.71 -19.48 16.27
C THR A 78 -6.02 -19.02 16.91
N LEU A 79 -6.10 -17.75 17.31
CA LEU A 79 -7.31 -17.19 17.94
C LEU A 79 -8.54 -17.30 17.04
N PHE A 80 -8.37 -17.05 15.74
CA PHE A 80 -9.47 -17.08 14.79
C PHE A 80 -9.92 -18.52 14.49
N ASN A 81 -8.99 -19.47 14.37
CA ASN A 81 -9.32 -20.88 14.21
C ASN A 81 -10.03 -21.48 15.43
N GLU A 82 -9.54 -21.21 16.65
CA GLU A 82 -10.19 -21.64 17.90
C GLU A 82 -11.63 -21.14 18.01
N GLN A 83 -11.86 -19.91 17.52
CA GLN A 83 -13.17 -19.30 17.51
C GLN A 83 -13.97 -19.58 16.23
N LYS A 84 -13.47 -20.42 15.30
CA LYS A 84 -14.16 -20.76 14.05
C LYS A 84 -14.51 -19.53 13.21
N ILE A 85 -13.55 -18.60 13.07
CA ILE A 85 -13.70 -17.34 12.32
C ILE A 85 -12.98 -17.49 10.97
N PRO A 86 -13.71 -17.56 9.85
CA PRO A 86 -13.12 -17.54 8.52
C PRO A 86 -12.28 -16.29 8.31
N HIS A 87 -11.02 -16.47 7.95
CA HIS A 87 -10.09 -15.36 7.74
C HIS A 87 -9.05 -15.67 6.66
N LEU A 88 -8.45 -14.61 6.13
CA LEU A 88 -7.29 -14.71 5.25
C LEU A 88 -6.37 -13.51 5.42
N PHE A 89 -5.06 -13.74 5.36
CA PHE A 89 -4.06 -12.69 5.38
C PHE A 89 -3.86 -12.12 3.98
N LEU A 90 -3.62 -10.81 3.90
CA LEU A 90 -3.54 -10.08 2.65
C LEU A 90 -2.14 -9.50 2.42
N LYS A 91 -1.83 -9.23 1.14
CA LYS A 91 -0.72 -8.39 0.70
C LYS A 91 0.62 -8.83 1.29
N GLY A 92 1.18 -8.02 2.19
CA GLY A 92 2.53 -8.17 2.71
C GLY A 92 2.74 -9.46 3.48
N ALA A 93 1.71 -9.97 4.14
CA ALA A 93 1.78 -11.21 4.90
C ALA A 93 2.00 -12.44 4.01
N HIS A 94 1.49 -12.41 2.77
CA HIS A 94 1.70 -13.45 1.78
C HIS A 94 2.92 -13.14 0.88
N LEU A 95 3.02 -11.91 0.36
CA LEU A 95 4.10 -11.48 -0.53
C LEU A 95 5.50 -11.69 0.05
N LYS A 96 5.69 -11.49 1.36
CA LYS A 96 7.00 -11.68 2.00
C LYS A 96 7.53 -13.12 1.86
N GLU A 97 6.65 -14.12 1.83
CA GLU A 97 7.03 -15.53 1.67
C GLU A 97 7.63 -15.81 0.29
N MET A 98 7.37 -14.93 -0.69
CA MET A 98 7.84 -15.04 -2.07
C MET A 98 9.21 -14.36 -2.30
N TYR A 99 9.71 -13.59 -1.32
CA TYR A 99 11.06 -13.04 -1.39
C TYR A 99 12.09 -14.09 -0.95
N PRO A 100 13.36 -14.03 -1.42
CA PRO A 100 14.39 -15.00 -1.05
C PRO A 100 14.56 -15.17 0.46
N LYS A 101 14.41 -14.07 1.21
CA LYS A 101 14.30 -14.03 2.66
C LYS A 101 13.15 -13.07 2.99
N ARG A 102 12.24 -13.48 3.87
CA ARG A 102 10.99 -12.73 4.10
C ARG A 102 11.20 -11.30 4.59
N TYR A 103 12.17 -11.11 5.47
CA TYR A 103 12.50 -9.81 6.04
C TYR A 103 13.06 -8.81 5.02
N LEU A 104 13.45 -9.26 3.81
CA LEU A 104 13.85 -8.35 2.72
C LEU A 104 12.66 -7.50 2.25
N ARG A 105 11.45 -8.02 2.42
CA ARG A 105 10.19 -7.29 2.23
C ARG A 105 9.72 -6.76 3.59
N GLY A 106 10.19 -5.57 3.96
CA GLY A 106 9.70 -4.89 5.16
C GLY A 106 8.19 -4.63 5.09
N MET A 107 7.47 -4.81 6.21
CA MET A 107 6.02 -4.67 6.31
C MET A 107 5.62 -3.72 7.45
N GLY A 108 4.65 -2.83 7.20
CA GLY A 108 4.18 -1.87 8.20
C GLY A 108 3.05 -2.40 9.09
N ASP A 109 2.15 -3.15 8.50
CA ASP A 109 0.90 -3.67 9.06
C ASP A 109 0.69 -5.12 8.67
N ILE A 110 -0.07 -5.85 9.48
CA ILE A 110 -0.67 -7.12 9.09
C ILE A 110 -2.10 -6.82 8.63
N ASP A 111 -2.39 -7.05 7.35
CA ASP A 111 -3.75 -6.97 6.81
C ASP A 111 -4.43 -8.34 6.90
N CYS A 112 -5.60 -8.42 7.54
CA CYS A 112 -6.40 -9.63 7.63
C CYS A 112 -7.85 -9.34 7.22
N LEU A 113 -8.39 -10.12 6.27
CA LEU A 113 -9.79 -10.05 5.87
C LEU A 113 -10.61 -11.08 6.66
N ILE A 114 -11.75 -10.65 7.17
CA ILE A 114 -12.76 -11.50 7.82
C ILE A 114 -14.08 -11.38 7.07
N ARG A 115 -15.02 -12.29 7.37
CA ARG A 115 -16.42 -12.09 6.94
C ARG A 115 -17.04 -10.95 7.72
N LYS A 116 -17.93 -10.18 7.07
CA LYS A 116 -18.48 -8.95 7.65
C LYS A 116 -19.33 -9.24 8.90
N GLU A 117 -20.05 -10.35 8.87
CA GLU A 117 -20.87 -10.89 9.95
C GLU A 117 -20.06 -11.21 11.22
N ASP A 118 -18.79 -11.57 11.08
CA ASP A 118 -17.90 -11.90 12.21
C ASP A 118 -17.29 -10.67 12.90
N ASN A 119 -17.50 -9.45 12.37
CA ASN A 119 -16.84 -8.25 12.87
C ASN A 119 -17.08 -8.00 14.38
N LEU A 120 -18.31 -8.20 14.88
CA LEU A 120 -18.59 -8.02 16.31
C LEU A 120 -17.91 -9.08 17.18
N LYS A 121 -17.84 -10.31 16.68
CA LYS A 121 -17.16 -11.43 17.34
C LYS A 121 -15.66 -11.18 17.41
N VAL A 122 -15.04 -10.77 16.30
CA VAL A 122 -13.62 -10.42 16.23
C VAL A 122 -13.29 -9.24 17.16
N GLN A 123 -14.13 -8.20 17.19
CA GLN A 123 -13.93 -7.06 18.10
C GLN A 123 -13.91 -7.48 19.57
N LYS A 124 -14.83 -8.35 20.00
CA LYS A 124 -14.86 -8.88 21.36
C LYS A 124 -13.63 -9.73 21.65
N LEU A 125 -13.32 -10.66 20.75
CA LEU A 125 -12.19 -11.58 20.88
C LEU A 125 -10.85 -10.85 21.01
N LEU A 126 -10.59 -9.87 20.12
CA LEU A 126 -9.35 -9.10 20.14
C LEU A 126 -9.23 -8.27 21.43
N LYS A 127 -10.34 -7.69 21.91
CA LYS A 127 -10.35 -6.96 23.18
C LYS A 127 -10.00 -7.86 24.37
N GLU A 128 -10.56 -9.08 24.41
CA GLU A 128 -10.28 -10.08 25.46
C GLU A 128 -8.80 -10.52 25.45
N HIS A 129 -8.14 -10.45 24.29
CA HIS A 129 -6.72 -10.79 24.11
C HIS A 129 -5.79 -9.57 24.12
N ASN A 130 -6.21 -8.47 24.75
CA ASN A 130 -5.41 -7.25 24.96
C ASN A 130 -4.98 -6.51 23.67
N PHE A 131 -5.69 -6.70 22.56
CA PHE A 131 -5.50 -5.85 21.39
C PHE A 131 -6.16 -4.49 21.62
N ARG A 132 -5.38 -3.42 21.47
CA ARG A 132 -5.89 -2.06 21.60
C ARG A 132 -6.48 -1.60 20.28
N LEU A 133 -7.80 -1.37 20.24
CA LEU A 133 -8.43 -0.67 19.13
C LEU A 133 -7.93 0.77 19.05
N ASP A 134 -7.47 1.19 17.87
CA ASP A 134 -6.99 2.54 17.61
C ASP A 134 -7.98 3.36 16.79
N SER A 135 -8.51 2.80 15.71
CA SER A 135 -9.48 3.48 14.86
C SER A 135 -10.41 2.52 14.12
N LYS A 136 -11.55 3.03 13.66
CA LYS A 136 -12.53 2.31 12.85
C LYS A 136 -12.84 3.07 11.57
N SER A 137 -13.05 2.35 10.48
CA SER A 137 -13.47 2.89 9.18
C SER A 137 -14.56 2.04 8.55
N ASP A 138 -15.00 2.38 7.32
CA ASP A 138 -15.93 1.49 6.60
C ASP A 138 -15.27 0.23 6.02
N VAL A 139 -13.94 0.27 5.86
CA VAL A 139 -13.15 -0.79 5.20
C VAL A 139 -12.56 -1.72 6.24
N HIS A 140 -11.90 -1.15 7.26
CA HIS A 140 -11.20 -1.88 8.30
C HIS A 140 -11.22 -1.18 9.66
N ASP A 141 -10.98 -1.97 10.70
CA ASP A 141 -10.64 -1.54 12.06
C ASP A 141 -9.13 -1.71 12.28
N VAL A 142 -8.47 -0.74 12.91
CA VAL A 142 -7.02 -0.77 13.21
C VAL A 142 -6.81 -1.10 14.68
N TYR A 143 -5.98 -2.10 14.95
CA TYR A 143 -5.58 -2.56 16.27
C TYR A 143 -4.08 -2.51 16.45
N TYR A 144 -3.63 -2.45 17.71
CA TYR A 144 -2.24 -2.63 18.10
C TYR A 144 -2.08 -3.74 19.12
N PHE A 145 -1.03 -4.54 18.94
CA PHE A 145 -0.54 -5.51 19.92
C PHE A 145 0.98 -5.37 20.04
N ASN A 146 1.49 -5.01 21.21
CA ASN A 146 2.93 -4.79 21.47
C ASN A 146 3.65 -3.96 20.38
N ASN A 147 3.03 -2.85 19.95
CA ASN A 147 3.48 -1.94 18.88
C ASN A 147 3.40 -2.45 17.44
N GLU A 148 2.89 -3.67 17.22
CA GLU A 148 2.55 -4.15 15.89
C GLU A 148 1.14 -3.73 15.50
N MET A 149 0.98 -3.28 14.26
CA MET A 149 -0.29 -2.83 13.71
C MET A 149 -1.00 -3.97 12.99
N LEU A 150 -2.27 -4.17 13.31
CA LEU A 150 -3.16 -5.14 12.68
C LEU A 150 -4.37 -4.40 12.09
N GLU A 151 -4.61 -4.58 10.80
CA GLU A 151 -5.82 -4.09 10.14
C GLU A 151 -6.78 -5.25 9.89
N ILE A 152 -7.95 -5.21 10.54
CA ILE A 152 -9.04 -6.17 10.30
C ILE A 152 -10.00 -5.57 9.27
N HIS A 153 -9.92 -6.09 8.05
CA HIS A 153 -10.74 -5.70 6.91
C HIS A 153 -12.06 -6.47 6.88
N GLN A 154 -13.15 -5.75 6.60
CA GLN A 154 -14.46 -6.33 6.26
C GLN A 154 -14.73 -6.26 4.75
N LYS A 155 -13.97 -5.43 4.04
CA LYS A 155 -13.99 -5.23 2.59
C LYS A 155 -12.57 -4.92 2.13
N ILE A 156 -12.22 -5.29 0.90
CA ILE A 156 -10.95 -4.87 0.28
C ILE A 156 -11.09 -3.61 -0.58
N TYR A 157 -12.34 -3.21 -0.85
CA TYR A 157 -12.68 -2.07 -1.69
C TYR A 157 -13.40 -0.98 -0.90
N LYS A 158 -13.21 0.28 -1.30
CA LYS A 158 -14.09 1.37 -0.89
C LYS A 158 -15.16 1.57 -1.96
N GLU A 159 -16.40 1.71 -1.53
CA GLU A 159 -17.54 1.84 -2.43
C GLU A 159 -17.46 3.14 -3.23
N THR A 160 -17.42 3.02 -4.57
CA THR A 160 -17.40 4.13 -5.52
C THR A 160 -18.63 4.05 -6.43
N HIS A 161 -19.10 5.18 -6.96
CA HIS A 161 -20.33 5.27 -7.75
C HIS A 161 -20.33 4.59 -9.13
N ARG A 162 -19.33 3.75 -9.46
CA ARG A 162 -19.23 3.10 -10.77
C ARG A 162 -19.38 1.58 -10.72
N LYS A 163 -19.99 1.04 -11.79
CA LYS A 163 -20.28 -0.38 -12.01
C LYS A 163 -19.03 -1.22 -12.35
N ASP A 164 -17.95 -0.59 -12.78
CA ASP A 164 -16.67 -1.17 -13.25
C ASP A 164 -15.79 -1.79 -12.14
N LYS A 165 -16.36 -2.06 -10.96
CA LYS A 165 -15.64 -2.63 -9.80
C LYS A 165 -16.43 -3.70 -9.08
N SER A 166 -17.44 -4.27 -9.72
CA SER A 166 -18.29 -5.32 -9.15
C SER A 166 -17.47 -6.52 -8.67
N ILE A 167 -16.41 -6.88 -9.39
CA ILE A 167 -15.51 -8.00 -9.04
C ILE A 167 -14.81 -7.82 -7.68
N LEU A 168 -14.60 -6.58 -7.23
CA LEU A 168 -13.96 -6.29 -5.94
C LEU A 168 -14.94 -6.35 -4.76
N ILE A 169 -16.25 -6.49 -5.01
CA ILE A 169 -17.28 -6.37 -3.98
C ILE A 169 -17.27 -7.55 -3.02
N ASN A 170 -17.08 -8.76 -3.54
CA ASN A 170 -17.12 -10.00 -2.76
C ASN A 170 -15.83 -10.82 -2.94
N PRO A 171 -14.73 -10.44 -2.26
CA PRO A 171 -13.46 -11.19 -2.36
C PRO A 171 -13.61 -12.65 -1.92
N TRP A 172 -14.54 -12.96 -1.01
CA TRP A 172 -14.79 -14.32 -0.52
C TRP A 172 -15.26 -15.30 -1.62
N SER A 173 -15.79 -14.80 -2.74
CA SER A 173 -16.12 -15.64 -3.90
C SER A 173 -14.89 -16.15 -4.66
N TYR A 174 -13.71 -15.60 -4.38
CA TYR A 174 -12.45 -15.89 -5.06
C TYR A 174 -11.41 -16.36 -4.04
N THR A 175 -11.85 -17.22 -3.11
CA THR A 175 -11.00 -17.75 -2.04
C THR A 175 -10.91 -19.25 -2.12
N VAL A 176 -9.72 -19.76 -1.80
CA VAL A 176 -9.49 -21.18 -1.59
C VAL A 176 -9.23 -21.44 -0.11
N HIS A 177 -9.83 -22.51 0.40
CA HIS A 177 -9.57 -22.99 1.76
C HIS A 177 -8.16 -23.55 1.86
N ILE A 178 -7.47 -23.23 2.96
CA ILE A 178 -6.11 -23.72 3.22
C ILE A 178 -6.15 -24.78 4.32
N LYS A 179 -6.61 -24.38 5.51
CA LYS A 179 -6.72 -25.28 6.67
C LYS A 179 -7.66 -24.65 7.70
N ASP A 180 -8.41 -25.45 8.45
CA ASP A 180 -9.27 -24.97 9.54
C ASP A 180 -10.22 -23.85 9.07
N TYR A 181 -10.04 -22.62 9.55
CA TYR A 181 -10.79 -21.45 9.12
C TYR A 181 -9.90 -20.42 8.39
N GLU A 182 -8.70 -20.82 7.98
CA GLU A 182 -7.77 -20.04 7.17
C GLU A 182 -8.01 -20.29 5.66
N TYR A 183 -8.09 -19.19 4.92
CA TYR A 183 -8.27 -19.15 3.48
C TYR A 183 -7.15 -18.32 2.86
N ARG A 184 -7.06 -18.35 1.53
CA ARG A 184 -6.31 -17.36 0.75
C ARG A 184 -7.11 -16.94 -0.47
N LEU A 185 -6.71 -15.84 -1.10
CA LEU A 185 -7.24 -15.46 -2.40
C LEU A 185 -6.74 -16.44 -3.48
N GLU A 186 -7.57 -16.71 -4.49
CA GLU A 186 -7.13 -17.33 -5.73
C GLU A 186 -6.05 -16.46 -6.40
N SER A 187 -5.09 -17.08 -7.09
CA SER A 187 -3.86 -16.41 -7.49
C SER A 187 -4.09 -15.24 -8.47
N GLU A 188 -5.03 -15.37 -9.41
CA GLU A 188 -5.42 -14.31 -10.35
C GLU A 188 -6.13 -13.16 -9.64
N TYR A 189 -6.97 -13.48 -8.65
CA TYR A 189 -7.70 -12.48 -7.88
C TYR A 189 -6.77 -11.74 -6.90
N GLU A 190 -5.79 -12.42 -6.32
CA GLU A 190 -4.77 -11.78 -5.51
C GLU A 190 -3.94 -10.79 -6.32
N LEU A 191 -3.54 -11.13 -7.56
CA LEU A 191 -2.90 -10.16 -8.45
C LEU A 191 -3.80 -8.95 -8.69
N LEU A 192 -5.08 -9.16 -9.02
CA LEU A 192 -6.04 -8.06 -9.17
C LEU A 192 -6.09 -7.18 -7.91
N HIS A 193 -6.15 -7.79 -6.73
CA HIS A 193 -6.16 -7.07 -5.46
C HIS A 193 -4.87 -6.24 -5.25
N LEU A 194 -3.70 -6.80 -5.55
CA LEU A 194 -2.43 -6.08 -5.48
C LEU A 194 -2.38 -4.89 -6.44
N ILE A 195 -2.85 -5.06 -7.68
CA ILE A 195 -2.92 -4.00 -8.70
C ILE A 195 -3.93 -2.92 -8.31
N TYR A 196 -5.11 -3.29 -7.82
CA TYR A 196 -6.10 -2.35 -7.29
C TYR A 196 -5.53 -1.54 -6.11
N HIS A 197 -4.87 -2.21 -5.16
CA HIS A 197 -4.28 -1.56 -4.01
C HIS A 197 -3.16 -0.59 -4.41
N LEU A 198 -2.33 -0.98 -5.39
CA LEU A 198 -1.29 -0.14 -5.95
C LEU A 198 -1.86 1.12 -6.63
N SER A 199 -2.87 0.96 -7.49
CA SER A 199 -3.52 2.10 -8.15
C SER A 199 -4.15 3.06 -7.12
N LYS A 200 -4.73 2.49 -6.05
CA LYS A 200 -5.28 3.26 -4.94
C LYS A 200 -4.21 4.15 -4.30
N HIS A 201 -3.03 3.62 -4.03
CA HIS A 201 -1.95 4.42 -3.43
C HIS A 201 -1.41 5.49 -4.38
N ILE A 202 -1.25 5.19 -5.66
CA ILE A 202 -0.81 6.17 -6.66
C ILE A 202 -1.72 7.39 -6.68
N LEU A 203 -3.05 7.20 -6.67
CA LEU A 203 -4.00 8.33 -6.76
C LEU A 203 -4.37 8.94 -5.39
N SER A 204 -3.78 8.49 -4.28
CA SER A 204 -4.17 8.98 -2.95
C SER A 204 -3.05 9.38 -2.00
N SER A 205 -1.94 8.65 -1.98
CA SER A 205 -0.86 8.83 -1.00
C SER A 205 0.53 8.85 -1.61
N GLY A 206 0.80 8.16 -2.72
CA GLY A 206 2.16 7.89 -3.20
C GLY A 206 2.59 6.45 -2.96
N ILE A 207 3.57 5.99 -3.74
CA ILE A 207 4.18 4.64 -3.66
C ILE A 207 5.71 4.73 -3.72
N GLY A 208 6.39 3.69 -3.23
CA GLY A 208 7.83 3.49 -3.43
C GLY A 208 8.10 2.36 -4.42
N TYR A 209 9.38 2.13 -4.74
CA TYR A 209 9.80 1.07 -5.67
C TYR A 209 9.33 -0.33 -5.25
N ARG A 210 9.32 -0.61 -3.93
CA ARG A 210 8.85 -1.89 -3.38
C ARG A 210 7.47 -2.28 -3.87
N SER A 211 6.53 -1.34 -3.96
CA SER A 211 5.16 -1.65 -4.37
C SER A 211 5.05 -2.11 -5.82
N LEU A 212 5.97 -1.67 -6.68
CA LEU A 212 6.05 -2.16 -8.07
C LEU A 212 6.81 -3.50 -8.14
N LEU A 213 7.91 -3.62 -7.39
CA LEU A 213 8.67 -4.87 -7.30
C LEU A 213 7.82 -6.03 -6.75
N ASP A 214 6.96 -5.78 -5.76
CA ASP A 214 6.03 -6.76 -5.19
C ASP A 214 5.19 -7.45 -6.29
N ILE A 215 4.73 -6.71 -7.31
CA ILE A 215 3.97 -7.28 -8.45
C ILE A 215 4.84 -8.26 -9.24
N GLN A 216 6.09 -7.88 -9.48
CA GLN A 216 7.01 -8.69 -10.28
C GLN A 216 7.45 -9.96 -9.56
N ILE A 217 7.71 -9.86 -8.25
CA ILE A 217 7.98 -11.03 -7.40
C ILE A 217 6.78 -11.97 -7.38
N TYR A 218 5.57 -11.44 -7.26
CA TYR A 218 4.34 -12.22 -7.30
C TYR A 218 4.20 -12.98 -8.63
N LEU A 219 4.30 -12.29 -9.77
CA LEU A 219 4.17 -12.90 -11.11
C LEU A 219 5.18 -14.03 -11.37
N ASN A 220 6.36 -13.97 -10.75
CA ASN A 220 7.38 -15.01 -10.90
C ASN A 220 7.20 -16.19 -9.94
N SER A 221 6.43 -16.00 -8.87
CA SER A 221 6.27 -16.98 -7.80
C SER A 221 5.00 -17.83 -7.93
N VAL A 222 4.05 -17.41 -8.78
CA VAL A 222 2.78 -18.11 -8.97
C VAL A 222 2.51 -18.40 -10.44
N SER A 223 1.84 -19.52 -10.71
CA SER A 223 1.33 -19.84 -12.04
C SER A 223 -0.06 -19.23 -12.20
N LEU A 224 -0.22 -18.32 -13.16
CA LEU A 224 -1.52 -17.69 -13.47
C LEU A 224 -2.06 -18.16 -14.81
N ASN A 225 -3.36 -18.40 -14.84
CA ASN A 225 -4.15 -18.49 -16.05
C ASN A 225 -4.31 -17.07 -16.63
N GLU A 226 -3.68 -16.85 -17.78
CA GLU A 226 -3.65 -15.53 -18.44
C GLU A 226 -5.05 -15.04 -18.86
N GLU A 227 -5.94 -15.94 -19.26
CA GLU A 227 -7.31 -15.58 -19.68
C GLU A 227 -8.12 -15.06 -18.48
N ILE A 228 -8.08 -15.80 -17.36
CA ILE A 228 -8.77 -15.41 -16.12
C ILE A 228 -8.19 -14.11 -15.57
N MET A 229 -6.85 -14.00 -15.53
CA MET A 229 -6.15 -12.79 -15.10
C MET A 229 -6.56 -11.57 -15.93
N ASN A 230 -6.51 -11.68 -17.26
CA ASN A 230 -6.88 -10.58 -18.16
C ASN A 230 -8.35 -10.21 -18.01
N LYS A 231 -9.24 -11.19 -17.85
CA LYS A 231 -10.66 -10.97 -17.57
C LYS A 231 -10.84 -10.15 -16.27
N TYR A 232 -10.23 -10.58 -15.17
CA TYR A 232 -10.34 -9.89 -13.88
C TYR A 232 -9.80 -8.45 -13.93
N LEU A 233 -8.67 -8.25 -14.58
CA LEU A 233 -8.08 -6.92 -14.76
C LEU A 233 -8.93 -6.03 -15.68
N ASN A 234 -9.55 -6.59 -16.74
CA ASN A 234 -10.47 -5.85 -17.62
C ASN A 234 -11.77 -5.48 -16.91
N ASP A 235 -12.39 -6.42 -16.20
CA ASP A 235 -13.62 -6.20 -15.43
C ASP A 235 -13.43 -5.10 -14.38
N ALA A 236 -12.20 -4.93 -13.88
CA ALA A 236 -11.82 -3.87 -12.95
C ALA A 236 -11.22 -2.62 -13.62
N SER A 237 -11.13 -2.55 -14.95
CA SER A 237 -10.50 -1.46 -15.73
C SER A 237 -9.05 -1.14 -15.32
N LEU A 238 -8.25 -2.19 -15.07
CA LEU A 238 -6.87 -2.10 -14.59
C LEU A 238 -5.85 -2.80 -15.50
N LEU A 239 -6.27 -3.40 -16.63
CA LEU A 239 -5.35 -4.12 -17.53
C LEU A 239 -4.25 -3.22 -18.11
N ASP A 240 -4.59 -2.03 -18.58
CA ASP A 240 -3.59 -1.10 -19.13
C ASP A 240 -2.61 -0.61 -18.06
N PHE A 241 -3.11 -0.36 -16.85
CA PHE A 241 -2.25 -0.01 -15.71
C PHE A 241 -1.30 -1.15 -15.36
N PHE A 242 -1.79 -2.39 -15.32
CA PHE A 242 -0.97 -3.59 -15.12
C PHE A 242 0.14 -3.68 -16.17
N ASN A 243 -0.19 -3.49 -17.46
CA ASN A 243 0.78 -3.51 -18.55
C ASN A 243 1.89 -2.47 -18.34
N VAL A 244 1.55 -1.24 -17.94
CA VAL A 244 2.55 -0.20 -17.62
C VAL A 244 3.46 -0.63 -16.47
N VAL A 245 2.91 -1.22 -15.41
CA VAL A 245 3.68 -1.69 -14.25
C VAL A 245 4.70 -2.76 -14.63
N ILE A 246 4.29 -3.78 -15.38
CA ILE A 246 5.20 -4.86 -15.78
C ILE A 246 6.27 -4.36 -16.78
N SER A 247 5.93 -3.45 -17.70
CA SER A 247 6.89 -2.86 -18.63
C SER A 247 7.91 -1.97 -17.91
N PHE A 248 7.47 -1.20 -16.91
CA PHE A 248 8.38 -0.45 -16.05
C PHE A 248 9.29 -1.40 -15.27
N ASN A 249 8.76 -2.46 -14.65
CA ASN A 249 9.54 -3.41 -13.87
C ASN A 249 10.61 -4.13 -14.69
N LYS A 250 10.29 -4.52 -15.93
CA LYS A 250 11.26 -5.10 -16.88
C LYS A 250 12.47 -4.20 -17.05
N ARG A 251 12.26 -2.91 -17.29
CA ARG A 251 13.36 -1.94 -17.49
C ARG A 251 14.05 -1.57 -16.17
N ALA A 252 13.30 -1.34 -15.10
CA ALA A 252 13.81 -0.84 -13.83
C ALA A 252 14.58 -1.90 -13.03
N PHE A 253 14.11 -3.15 -13.04
CA PHE A 253 14.69 -4.25 -12.24
C PHE A 253 15.32 -5.35 -13.09
N GLY A 254 15.21 -5.29 -14.42
CA GLY A 254 15.75 -6.32 -15.30
C GLY A 254 15.03 -7.67 -15.17
N ILE A 255 13.82 -7.69 -14.60
CA ILE A 255 13.04 -8.91 -14.40
C ILE A 255 11.98 -9.00 -15.50
N ASN A 256 12.03 -10.07 -16.30
CA ASN A 256 11.07 -10.29 -17.39
C ASN A 256 9.97 -11.28 -16.98
N THR A 257 8.79 -11.16 -17.59
CA THR A 257 7.70 -12.15 -17.50
C THR A 257 7.15 -12.47 -18.87
N LYS A 258 6.49 -13.62 -19.00
CA LYS A 258 5.71 -13.95 -20.21
C LYS A 258 4.56 -12.96 -20.48
N TYR A 259 4.14 -12.18 -19.48
CA TYR A 259 3.07 -11.20 -19.59
C TYR A 259 3.55 -9.86 -20.18
N ASN A 260 4.87 -9.63 -20.30
CA ASN A 260 5.42 -8.42 -20.88
C ASN A 260 5.16 -8.36 -22.39
N LYS A 261 4.08 -7.68 -22.79
CA LYS A 261 3.65 -7.57 -24.20
C LYS A 261 4.25 -6.38 -24.95
N LYS A 262 4.60 -5.30 -24.24
CA LYS A 262 5.08 -4.05 -24.83
C LYS A 262 6.14 -3.41 -23.95
N ASP A 263 7.07 -2.69 -24.56
CA ASP A 263 8.01 -1.86 -23.83
C ASP A 263 7.41 -0.48 -23.51
N ILE A 264 7.93 0.13 -22.45
CA ILE A 264 7.57 1.47 -22.02
C ILE A 264 8.44 2.51 -22.75
N SER A 265 7.85 3.62 -23.19
CA SER A 265 8.60 4.71 -23.81
C SER A 265 9.62 5.33 -22.84
N ASP A 266 10.68 5.94 -23.37
CA ASP A 266 11.67 6.65 -22.56
C ASP A 266 11.03 7.76 -21.72
N GLU A 267 10.10 8.51 -22.32
CA GLU A 267 9.41 9.60 -21.64
C GLU A 267 8.53 9.10 -20.48
N ASP A 268 7.79 8.02 -20.69
CA ASP A 268 6.93 7.42 -19.66
C ASP A 268 7.78 6.81 -18.53
N TYR A 269 8.87 6.13 -18.89
CA TYR A 269 9.81 5.57 -17.92
C TYR A 269 10.40 6.65 -17.03
N GLU A 270 10.91 7.74 -17.61
CA GLU A 270 11.48 8.86 -16.85
C GLU A 270 10.42 9.59 -16.01
N THR A 271 9.18 9.66 -16.50
CA THR A 271 8.06 10.23 -15.75
C THR A 271 7.77 9.42 -14.48
N ILE A 272 7.69 8.09 -14.60
CA ILE A 272 7.49 7.19 -13.45
C ILE A 272 8.70 7.22 -12.52
N LEU A 273 9.92 7.16 -13.07
CA LEU A 273 11.16 7.17 -12.29
C LEU A 273 11.30 8.45 -11.45
N SER A 274 11.02 9.62 -12.05
CA SER A 274 11.03 10.91 -11.35
C SER A 274 10.00 11.00 -10.24
N TYR A 275 8.86 10.33 -10.42
CA TYR A 275 7.81 10.24 -9.40
C TYR A 275 8.27 9.36 -8.23
N LEU A 276 8.75 8.14 -8.49
CA LEU A 276 9.18 7.19 -7.46
C LEU A 276 10.35 7.71 -6.61
N ASN A 277 11.28 8.42 -7.23
CA ASN A 277 12.40 9.09 -6.55
C ASN A 277 11.96 10.21 -5.58
N LYS A 278 10.70 10.65 -5.64
CA LYS A 278 10.17 11.69 -4.76
C LYS A 278 9.13 11.15 -3.79
N SER A 279 8.23 10.27 -4.25
CA SER A 279 7.04 9.86 -3.51
C SER A 279 7.36 9.09 -2.24
N GLY A 280 8.36 8.22 -2.28
CA GLY A 280 8.67 7.28 -1.20
C GLY A 280 7.52 6.34 -0.84
N ILE A 281 7.79 5.30 -0.03
CA ILE A 281 6.77 4.33 0.37
C ILE A 281 5.60 5.02 1.07
N HIS A 282 4.38 4.73 0.61
CA HIS A 282 3.13 5.30 1.15
C HIS A 282 3.12 6.85 1.17
N GLY A 283 3.89 7.51 0.30
CA GLY A 283 3.94 8.97 0.26
C GLY A 283 4.83 9.62 1.30
N LYS A 284 5.68 8.85 1.98
CA LYS A 284 6.54 9.34 3.05
C LYS A 284 7.87 9.91 2.54
N GLY A 285 8.01 10.11 1.24
CA GLY A 285 9.16 10.79 0.66
C GLY A 285 9.21 12.24 1.14
N THR A 286 10.38 12.69 1.58
CA THR A 286 10.60 14.01 2.18
C THR A 286 10.21 15.17 1.26
N LYS A 287 10.28 14.93 -0.05
CA LYS A 287 9.97 15.89 -1.11
C LYS A 287 8.58 15.67 -1.73
N PHE A 288 7.74 14.79 -1.17
CA PHE A 288 6.43 14.47 -1.73
C PHE A 288 5.28 15.12 -0.97
N ASN A 289 4.41 15.77 -1.73
CA ASN A 289 3.16 16.26 -1.20
C ASN A 289 2.04 15.23 -1.42
N THR A 290 1.61 14.59 -0.33
CA THR A 290 0.56 13.57 -0.33
C THR A 290 -0.82 14.06 -0.79
N MET A 291 -1.04 15.38 -0.87
CA MET A 291 -2.28 15.96 -1.43
C MET A 291 -2.22 16.11 -2.95
N ALA A 292 -1.03 16.10 -3.57
CA ALA A 292 -0.87 16.29 -5.02
C ALA A 292 -1.70 15.32 -5.86
N PRO A 293 -1.73 13.99 -5.58
CA PRO A 293 -2.58 13.06 -6.33
C PRO A 293 -4.07 13.43 -6.31
N ARG A 294 -4.55 13.88 -5.15
CA ARG A 294 -5.96 14.22 -4.94
C ARG A 294 -6.35 15.51 -5.67
N VAL A 295 -5.45 16.49 -5.69
CA VAL A 295 -5.62 17.78 -6.38
C VAL A 295 -5.37 17.68 -7.89
N ALA A 296 -4.56 16.74 -8.35
CA ALA A 296 -4.43 16.46 -9.78
C ALA A 296 -5.71 15.86 -10.35
N LYS A 297 -6.32 14.91 -9.62
CA LYS A 297 -7.56 14.25 -10.03
C LYS A 297 -8.81 15.11 -9.85
N ARG A 298 -8.79 16.07 -8.92
CA ARG A 298 -9.93 16.93 -8.58
C ARG A 298 -9.44 18.34 -8.34
N SER A 299 -10.24 19.36 -8.65
CA SER A 299 -9.85 20.73 -8.34
C SER A 299 -9.57 20.94 -6.83
N LYS A 300 -8.63 21.85 -6.52
CA LYS A 300 -8.28 22.25 -5.14
C LYS A 300 -9.53 22.60 -4.32
N PHE A 301 -10.48 23.33 -4.92
CA PHE A 301 -11.75 23.67 -4.30
C PHE A 301 -12.58 22.43 -3.91
N LYS A 302 -12.72 21.43 -4.79
CA LYS A 302 -13.44 20.19 -4.49
C LYS A 302 -12.77 19.39 -3.36
N VAL A 303 -11.43 19.40 -3.29
CA VAL A 303 -10.69 18.76 -2.20
C VAL A 303 -10.97 19.46 -0.86
N ILE A 304 -10.92 20.79 -0.82
CA ILE A 304 -11.24 21.59 0.36
C ILE A 304 -12.69 21.33 0.81
N LEU A 305 -13.64 21.35 -0.13
CA LEU A 305 -15.05 21.10 0.17
C LEU A 305 -15.24 19.71 0.82
N LYS A 306 -14.56 18.67 0.32
CA LYS A 306 -14.63 17.32 0.91
C LYS A 306 -13.98 17.23 2.30
N VAL A 307 -12.98 18.05 2.60
CA VAL A 307 -12.35 18.11 3.93
C VAL A 307 -13.28 18.76 4.95
N MET A 308 -13.89 19.89 4.55
CA MET A 308 -14.79 20.70 5.37
C MET A 308 -16.16 20.08 5.55
N PHE A 309 -16.70 19.49 4.49
CA PHE A 309 -18.01 18.84 4.42
C PHE A 309 -17.85 17.39 3.92
N PRO A 310 -17.36 16.48 4.77
CA PRO A 310 -17.29 15.06 4.42
C PRO A 310 -18.68 14.48 4.19
N THR A 311 -18.73 13.38 3.43
CA THR A 311 -20.00 12.73 3.11
C THR A 311 -20.63 12.07 4.34
N TYR A 312 -21.92 11.75 4.26
CA TYR A 312 -22.61 10.94 5.27
C TYR A 312 -21.85 9.64 5.59
N SER A 313 -21.32 8.97 4.56
CA SER A 313 -20.56 7.72 4.74
C SER A 313 -19.29 7.94 5.58
N ASP A 314 -18.60 9.07 5.39
CA ASP A 314 -17.40 9.42 6.17
C ASP A 314 -17.75 9.81 7.63
N MET A 315 -18.96 10.36 7.86
CA MET A 315 -19.39 10.91 9.15
C MET A 315 -20.07 9.88 10.06
N LYS A 316 -20.84 8.94 9.51
CA LYS A 316 -21.68 7.99 10.27
C LYS A 316 -20.89 7.11 11.25
N ASN A 317 -19.65 6.75 10.90
CA ASN A 317 -18.81 5.90 11.75
C ASN A 317 -18.14 6.69 12.89
N LYS A 318 -17.93 8.00 12.70
CA LYS A 318 -17.31 8.88 13.69
C LYS A 318 -18.34 9.40 14.69
N TYR A 319 -19.53 9.76 14.23
CA TYR A 319 -20.58 10.34 15.05
C TYR A 319 -21.78 9.40 15.07
N LYS A 320 -21.91 8.59 16.13
CA LYS A 320 -22.95 7.56 16.24
C LYS A 320 -24.37 8.11 15.99
N LEU A 321 -24.67 9.31 16.48
CA LEU A 321 -25.99 9.95 16.27
C LEU A 321 -26.30 10.20 14.78
N VAL A 322 -25.29 10.56 13.98
CA VAL A 322 -25.46 10.73 12.53
C VAL A 322 -25.84 9.40 11.87
N LYS A 323 -25.30 8.26 12.34
CA LYS A 323 -25.65 6.93 11.82
C LYS A 323 -27.13 6.59 11.98
N TYR A 324 -27.74 6.96 13.11
CA TYR A 324 -29.14 6.67 13.40
C TYR A 324 -30.10 7.74 12.89
N CYS A 325 -29.64 8.98 12.79
CA CYS A 325 -30.45 10.13 12.39
C CYS A 325 -29.69 10.99 11.38
N PRO A 326 -29.74 10.65 10.06
CA PRO A 326 -28.97 11.33 9.02
C PRO A 326 -29.25 12.83 8.90
N ILE A 327 -30.46 13.28 9.28
CA ILE A 327 -30.84 14.70 9.29
C ILE A 327 -29.97 15.54 10.26
N LEU A 328 -29.29 14.90 11.21
CA LEU A 328 -28.36 15.58 12.12
C LEU A 328 -27.03 15.97 11.45
N LEU A 329 -26.74 15.47 10.24
CA LEU A 329 -25.46 15.68 9.56
C LEU A 329 -25.03 17.16 9.48
N PRO A 330 -25.90 18.13 9.10
CA PRO A 330 -25.52 19.55 9.05
C PRO A 330 -25.05 20.10 10.40
N PHE A 331 -25.68 19.66 11.49
CA PHE A 331 -25.36 20.11 12.85
C PHE A 331 -24.02 19.55 13.37
N PHE A 332 -23.53 18.46 12.78
CA PHE A 332 -22.23 17.89 13.13
C PHE A 332 -21.05 18.51 12.36
N TYR A 333 -21.29 19.34 11.32
CA TYR A 333 -20.20 20.06 10.65
C TYR A 333 -19.51 21.10 11.55
N PRO A 334 -20.23 21.97 12.29
CA PRO A 334 -19.60 22.87 13.26
C PRO A 334 -18.78 22.13 14.33
N VAL A 335 -19.33 21.03 14.89
CA VAL A 335 -18.62 20.17 15.85
C VAL A 335 -17.32 19.64 15.23
N ARG A 336 -17.38 19.20 13.97
CA ARG A 336 -16.20 18.75 13.24
C ARG A 336 -15.18 19.89 13.06
N TRP A 337 -15.59 21.07 12.62
CA TRP A 337 -14.69 22.21 12.43
C TRP A 337 -14.00 22.59 13.73
N PHE A 338 -14.76 22.65 14.83
CA PHE A 338 -14.21 22.85 16.16
C PHE A 338 -13.14 21.79 16.48
N THR A 339 -13.44 20.50 16.29
CA THR A 339 -12.45 19.43 16.53
C THR A 339 -11.21 19.53 15.63
N LEU A 340 -11.36 19.98 14.38
CA LEU A 340 -10.25 20.13 13.44
C LEU A 340 -9.33 21.29 13.81
N ILE A 341 -9.89 22.40 14.28
CA ILE A 341 -9.19 23.62 14.67
C ILE A 341 -8.52 23.44 16.04
N PHE A 342 -9.23 22.90 17.02
CA PHE A 342 -8.79 22.89 18.42
C PHE A 342 -8.17 21.57 18.91
N LEU A 343 -8.55 20.41 18.35
CA LEU A 343 -8.09 19.10 18.85
C LEU A 343 -7.12 18.38 17.90
N LYS A 344 -7.15 18.67 16.60
CA LYS A 344 -6.27 18.04 15.58
C LYS A 344 -5.35 19.03 14.88
N THR A 345 -5.05 20.14 15.56
CA THR A 345 -4.48 21.35 14.97
C THR A 345 -3.20 21.11 14.17
N LYS A 346 -2.27 20.27 14.65
CA LYS A 346 -0.99 20.02 13.96
C LYS A 346 -1.19 19.30 12.62
N ARG A 347 -1.89 18.16 12.61
CA ARG A 347 -2.17 17.38 11.39
C ARG A 347 -3.06 18.15 10.41
N THR A 348 -4.07 18.86 10.90
CA THR A 348 -4.95 19.68 10.07
C THR A 348 -4.17 20.83 9.42
N LYS A 349 -3.33 21.55 10.18
CA LYS A 349 -2.47 22.63 9.64
C LYS A 349 -1.52 22.11 8.56
N GLU A 350 -0.90 20.95 8.78
CA GLU A 350 -0.01 20.33 7.81
C GLU A 350 -0.75 19.95 6.52
N GLN A 351 -1.94 19.36 6.62
CA GLN A 351 -2.77 19.06 5.45
C GLN A 351 -3.17 20.32 4.68
N LEU A 352 -3.56 21.39 5.37
CA LEU A 352 -3.92 22.66 4.74
C LEU A 352 -2.71 23.34 4.07
N LYS A 353 -1.53 23.31 4.73
CA LYS A 353 -0.27 23.77 4.12
C LYS A 353 0.04 22.99 2.85
N ASN A 354 -0.16 21.68 2.89
CA ASN A 354 0.04 20.77 1.76
C ASN A 354 -1.00 20.96 0.63
N LEU A 355 -2.09 21.71 0.83
CA LEU A 355 -2.98 22.11 -0.27
C LEU A 355 -2.45 23.31 -1.05
N ASN A 356 -1.39 23.98 -0.58
CA ASN A 356 -0.73 25.05 -1.32
C ASN A 356 0.29 24.50 -2.33
N LEU A 357 -0.21 23.66 -3.24
CA LEU A 357 0.56 23.08 -4.34
C LEU A 357 0.74 24.12 -5.45
N ASP A 358 1.92 24.13 -6.05
CA ASP A 358 2.14 24.93 -7.26
C ASP A 358 1.44 24.27 -8.48
N LYS A 359 1.18 25.06 -9.54
CA LYS A 359 0.53 24.53 -10.76
C LYS A 359 1.41 23.50 -11.48
N LYS A 360 2.73 23.53 -11.29
CA LYS A 360 3.71 22.66 -11.96
C LYS A 360 3.70 21.25 -11.36
N GLU A 361 3.59 21.12 -10.04
CA GLU A 361 3.43 19.89 -9.27
C GLU A 361 2.13 19.19 -9.63
N ILE A 362 1.03 19.95 -9.72
CA ILE A 362 -0.27 19.40 -10.15
C ILE A 362 -0.18 18.84 -11.57
N LYS A 363 0.41 19.60 -12.52
CA LYS A 363 0.62 19.13 -13.90
C LYS A 363 1.53 17.90 -13.98
N LYS A 364 2.62 17.87 -13.21
CA LYS A 364 3.51 16.71 -13.13
C LYS A 364 2.77 15.48 -12.61
N MET A 365 1.96 15.63 -11.56
CA MET A 365 1.18 14.53 -11.02
C MET A 365 0.07 14.07 -11.99
N ASP A 366 -0.60 14.99 -12.70
CA ASP A 366 -1.56 14.64 -13.76
C ASP A 366 -0.88 13.83 -14.88
N LYS A 367 0.34 14.23 -15.30
CA LYS A 367 1.15 13.46 -16.25
C LYS A 367 1.45 12.05 -15.72
N VAL A 368 1.85 11.91 -14.45
CA VAL A 368 2.09 10.61 -13.81
C VAL A 368 0.83 9.73 -13.85
N ILE A 369 -0.33 10.29 -13.49
CA ILE A 369 -1.61 9.56 -13.49
C ILE A 369 -1.97 9.07 -14.90
N LYS A 370 -1.78 9.92 -15.93
CA LYS A 370 -2.00 9.55 -17.34
C LYS A 370 -1.00 8.51 -17.84
N THR A 371 0.26 8.62 -17.43
CA THR A 371 1.33 7.66 -17.77
C THR A 371 0.97 6.27 -17.25
N PHE A 372 0.47 6.18 -16.01
CA PHE A 372 -0.04 4.94 -15.42
C PHE A 372 -1.41 4.50 -15.98
N LYS A 373 -2.01 5.22 -16.95
CA LYS A 373 -3.34 4.90 -17.49
C LYS A 373 -4.44 4.88 -16.42
N LEU A 374 -4.33 5.75 -15.41
CA LEU A 374 -5.30 5.88 -14.31
C LEU A 374 -6.11 7.19 -14.36
N GLY A 375 -6.05 7.93 -15.48
CA GLY A 375 -6.74 9.23 -15.64
C GLY A 375 -8.24 9.14 -15.36
N ASP A 376 -8.89 8.16 -15.97
CA ASP A 376 -10.32 7.91 -15.80
C ASP A 376 -10.62 6.96 -14.65
N TYR A 377 -9.63 6.56 -13.85
CA TYR A 377 -9.83 5.60 -12.77
C TYR A 377 -10.20 6.30 -11.47
N GLU A 378 -11.33 5.96 -10.82
CA GLU A 378 -11.76 6.57 -9.56
C GLU A 378 -11.37 5.75 -8.30
N ILE A 379 -11.16 6.42 -7.15
CA ILE A 379 -10.95 5.79 -5.82
C ILE A 379 -12.00 6.31 -4.87
#